data_AF-I0UZ22-F1
#
_entry.id   AF-I0UZ22-F1
#
_cell.length_a   1.000
_cell.length_b   1.000
_cell.length_c   1.000
_cell.angle_alpha   90.00
_cell.angle_beta   90.00
_cell.angle_gamma   90.00
#
_symmetry.space_group_name_H-M   'P 1'
#
loop_
_entity.id
_entity.type
_entity.pdbx_description
1 polymer ?
#
loop_
_entity_poly.entity_id
_entity_poly.type
_entity_poly.pdbx_seq_one_letter_code
_entity_poly.pdbx_strand_id
1 'polypeptide(L)'
;MSFQHTALARAATSDDLVLLSRAAGAIGSPDPIVALRHMDCDPPAVIAHADQVERSAARLRDASGEYRAGVGEISGGWSGEAHDAFAASAAELGSRYDNTLEKTEQTAKAGRDVAGNLDSLATGTAADAMSIAASVGEQCRQVLSGEREPQAVEAVNEACREIVKRVQSSVASVGELAATLSAIG
;
A
#
# COMPACT_ATOMS: atom_id res chain seq x y z
N MET A 1 -17.74 10.85 5.83
CA MET A 1 -16.83 9.70 5.64
C MET A 1 -15.42 10.23 5.80
N SER A 2 -14.65 9.68 6.73
CA SER A 2 -13.26 10.07 7.02
C SER A 2 -12.30 9.26 6.17
N PHE A 3 -11.15 9.84 5.82
CA PHE A 3 -10.03 9.11 5.23
C PHE A 3 -9.39 8.16 6.27
N GLN A 4 -8.93 7.00 5.81
CA GLN A 4 -8.10 6.10 6.63
C GLN A 4 -6.67 6.63 6.73
N HIS A 5 -6.12 7.15 5.62
CA HIS A 5 -4.76 7.68 5.61
C HIS A 5 -4.68 9.06 6.27
N THR A 6 -3.81 9.21 7.27
CA THR A 6 -3.72 10.45 8.07
C THR A 6 -3.33 11.67 7.22
N ALA A 7 -2.41 11.52 6.26
CA ALA A 7 -2.00 12.64 5.40
C ALA A 7 -3.13 13.10 4.46
N LEU A 8 -3.91 12.15 3.91
CA LEU A 8 -5.05 12.47 3.05
C LEU A 8 -6.18 13.10 3.87
N ALA A 9 -6.42 12.60 5.09
CA ALA A 9 -7.37 13.20 6.03
C ALA A 9 -7.03 14.68 6.31
N ARG A 10 -5.76 14.97 6.60
CA ARG A 10 -5.29 16.35 6.84
C ARG A 10 -5.46 17.23 5.61
N ALA A 11 -5.06 16.74 4.43
CA ALA A 11 -5.21 17.48 3.17
C ALA A 11 -6.68 17.78 2.87
N ALA A 12 -7.57 16.80 3.05
CA ALA A 12 -9.01 16.97 2.83
C ALA A 12 -9.67 18.01 3.76
N THR A 13 -9.06 18.31 4.90
CA THR A 13 -9.51 19.34 5.85
C THR A 13 -8.72 20.64 5.78
N SER A 14 -7.75 20.76 4.87
CA SER A 14 -6.97 21.99 4.75
C SER A 14 -7.81 23.11 4.14
N ASP A 15 -7.61 24.34 4.63
CA ASP A 15 -8.38 25.50 4.19
C ASP A 15 -8.26 25.72 2.68
N ASP A 16 -7.05 25.57 2.13
CA ASP A 16 -6.79 25.75 0.69
C ASP A 16 -7.51 24.71 -0.17
N LEU A 17 -7.49 23.43 0.23
CA LEU A 17 -8.14 22.38 -0.56
C LEU A 17 -9.67 22.43 -0.44
N VAL A 18 -10.18 22.79 0.75
CA VAL A 18 -11.61 23.06 0.95
C VAL A 18 -12.06 24.27 0.14
N LEU A 19 -11.25 25.32 0.08
CA LEU A 19 -11.52 26.50 -0.74
C LEU A 19 -11.56 26.15 -2.23
N LEU A 20 -10.59 25.38 -2.72
CA LEU A 20 -10.55 24.89 -4.10
C LEU A 20 -11.76 24.01 -4.41
N SER A 21 -12.13 23.08 -3.53
CA SER A 21 -13.31 22.21 -3.70
C SER A 21 -14.62 23.02 -3.81
N ARG A 22 -14.77 24.07 -2.99
CA ARG A 22 -15.92 24.98 -3.07
C ARG A 22 -15.94 25.77 -4.39
N ALA A 23 -14.79 26.30 -4.81
CA ALA A 23 -14.68 27.03 -6.08
C ALA A 23 -14.96 26.12 -7.28
N ALA A 24 -14.43 24.90 -7.27
CA ALA A 24 -14.70 23.85 -8.24
C ALA A 24 -16.20 23.56 -8.36
N GLY A 25 -16.89 23.40 -7.23
CA GLY A 25 -18.35 23.22 -7.19
C GLY A 25 -19.13 24.40 -7.79
N ALA A 26 -18.66 25.63 -7.59
CA ALA A 26 -19.31 26.83 -8.13
C ALA A 26 -19.23 26.93 -9.67
N ILE A 27 -18.23 26.29 -10.30
CA ILE A 27 -18.01 26.29 -11.75
C ILE A 27 -18.30 24.95 -12.42
N GLY A 28 -18.73 23.93 -11.65
CA GLY A 28 -19.00 22.58 -12.16
C GLY A 28 -17.75 21.76 -12.51
N SER A 29 -16.60 22.07 -11.90
CA SER A 29 -15.36 21.29 -12.05
C SER A 29 -15.38 20.04 -11.15
N PRO A 30 -14.59 18.99 -11.45
CA PRO A 30 -14.42 17.85 -10.57
C PRO A 30 -13.93 18.25 -9.17
N ASP A 31 -14.46 17.60 -8.14
CA ASP A 31 -14.06 17.86 -6.76
C ASP A 31 -12.70 17.19 -6.44
N PRO A 32 -11.63 17.96 -6.14
CA PRO A 32 -10.32 17.41 -5.82
C PRO A 32 -10.31 16.56 -4.54
N ILE A 33 -11.20 16.82 -3.57
CA ILE A 33 -11.30 16.01 -2.34
C ILE A 33 -11.89 14.63 -2.66
N VAL A 34 -12.88 14.57 -3.56
CA VAL A 34 -13.41 13.29 -4.05
C VAL A 34 -12.32 12.52 -4.82
N ALA A 35 -11.51 13.22 -5.62
CA ALA A 35 -10.38 12.59 -6.31
C ALA A 35 -9.41 11.92 -5.33
N LEU A 36 -8.99 12.61 -4.26
CA LEU A 36 -8.08 12.05 -3.25
C LEU A 36 -8.59 10.75 -2.61
N ARG A 37 -9.91 10.50 -2.56
CA ARG A 37 -10.47 9.25 -2.01
C ARG A 37 -10.09 8.02 -2.81
N HIS A 38 -9.75 8.17 -4.09
CA HIS A 38 -9.24 7.05 -4.88
C HIS A 38 -7.84 6.58 -4.45
N MET A 39 -7.15 7.37 -3.62
CA MET A 39 -5.86 7.02 -3.00
C MET A 39 -5.99 6.58 -1.54
N ASP A 40 -7.21 6.59 -0.96
CA ASP A 40 -7.36 6.27 0.46
C ASP A 40 -6.95 4.82 0.74
N CYS A 41 -6.03 4.66 1.69
CA CYS A 41 -5.37 3.40 2.01
C CYS A 41 -5.09 3.30 3.51
N ASP A 42 -4.87 2.07 4.00
CA ASP A 42 -4.56 1.78 5.40
C ASP A 42 -3.23 0.99 5.51
N PRO A 43 -2.07 1.67 5.36
CA PRO A 43 -0.77 1.03 5.53
C PRO A 43 -0.60 0.29 6.88
N PRO A 44 -1.07 0.83 8.03
CA PRO A 44 -1.04 0.12 9.31
C PRO A 44 -1.73 -1.25 9.28
N ALA A 45 -2.88 -1.37 8.61
CA ALA A 45 -3.55 -2.67 8.47
C ALA A 45 -2.71 -3.67 7.66
N VAL A 46 -2.06 -3.21 6.57
CA VAL A 46 -1.15 -4.06 5.77
C VAL A 46 0.05 -4.52 6.59
N ILE A 47 0.65 -3.63 7.40
CA ILE A 47 1.74 -3.97 8.33
C ILE A 47 1.28 -5.02 9.35
N ALA A 48 0.09 -4.86 9.93
CA ALA A 48 -0.44 -5.82 10.90
C ALA A 48 -0.61 -7.23 10.29
N HIS A 49 -1.01 -7.32 9.02
CA HIS A 49 -1.05 -8.58 8.28
C HIS A 49 0.35 -9.14 8.01
N ALA A 50 1.31 -8.31 7.59
CA ALA A 50 2.70 -8.72 7.40
C ALA A 50 3.32 -9.30 8.70
N ASP A 51 3.04 -8.66 9.83
CA ASP A 51 3.49 -9.15 11.15
C ASP A 51 2.82 -10.48 11.53
N GLN A 52 1.57 -10.70 11.13
CA GLN A 52 0.91 -11.99 11.33
C GLN A 52 1.56 -13.10 10.50
N VAL A 53 1.95 -12.81 9.26
CA VAL A 53 2.67 -13.74 8.39
C VAL A 53 4.04 -14.05 8.98
N GLU A 54 4.78 -13.07 9.47
CA GLU A 54 6.08 -13.28 10.13
C GLU A 54 5.97 -14.14 11.40
N ARG A 55 4.94 -13.92 12.23
CA ARG A 55 4.66 -14.82 13.38
C ARG A 55 4.39 -16.26 12.93
N SER A 56 3.79 -16.44 11.76
CA SER A 56 3.53 -17.76 11.19
C SER A 56 4.82 -18.41 10.67
N ALA A 57 5.71 -17.61 10.06
CA ALA A 57 7.06 -18.05 9.69
C ALA A 57 7.87 -18.53 10.92
N ALA A 58 7.78 -17.82 12.05
CA ALA A 58 8.44 -18.24 13.28
C ALA A 58 7.97 -19.64 13.74
N ARG A 59 6.66 -19.89 13.72
CA ARG A 59 6.10 -21.21 14.05
C ARG A 59 6.54 -22.31 13.08
N LEU A 60 6.63 -21.99 11.78
CA LEU A 60 7.14 -22.92 10.78
C LEU A 60 8.61 -23.25 11.00
N ARG A 61 9.41 -22.29 11.42
CA ARG A 61 10.82 -22.49 11.77
C ARG A 61 10.97 -23.42 12.96
N ASP A 62 10.17 -23.21 14.01
CA ASP A 62 10.16 -24.09 15.19
C ASP A 62 9.78 -25.52 14.80
N ALA A 63 8.68 -25.69 14.04
CA ALA A 63 8.23 -26.98 13.55
C ALA A 63 9.27 -27.68 12.65
N SER A 64 9.97 -26.93 11.78
CA SER A 64 11.06 -27.46 10.96
C SER A 64 12.25 -27.91 11.82
N GLY A 65 12.54 -27.19 12.90
CA GLY A 65 13.56 -27.56 13.88
C GLY A 65 13.23 -28.87 14.61
N GLU A 66 12.01 -28.97 15.16
CA GLU A 66 11.51 -30.18 15.81
C GLU A 66 11.52 -31.39 14.86
N TYR A 67 11.09 -31.17 13.61
CA TYR A 67 11.11 -32.18 12.56
C TYR A 67 12.53 -32.71 12.30
N ARG A 68 13.51 -31.82 12.09
CA ARG A 68 14.91 -32.22 11.86
C ARG A 68 15.52 -32.95 13.05
N ALA A 69 15.21 -32.51 14.27
CA ALA A 69 15.65 -33.20 15.48
C ALA A 69 15.10 -34.63 15.52
N GLY A 70 13.79 -34.82 15.28
CA GLY A 70 13.16 -36.14 15.24
C GLY A 70 13.72 -37.05 14.14
N VAL A 71 13.98 -36.53 12.94
CA VAL A 71 14.64 -37.29 11.87
C VAL A 71 16.04 -37.75 12.30
N GLY A 72 16.82 -36.86 12.95
CA GLY A 72 18.15 -37.18 13.46
C GLY A 72 18.13 -38.29 14.53
N GLU A 73 17.14 -38.27 15.43
CA GLU A 73 16.97 -39.31 16.46
C GLU A 73 16.61 -40.67 15.84
N ILE A 74 15.67 -40.70 14.88
CA ILE A 74 15.22 -41.94 14.23
C ILE A 74 16.33 -42.59 13.39
N SER A 75 17.14 -41.78 12.71
CA SER A 75 18.26 -42.27 11.90
C SER A 75 19.45 -42.78 12.73
N GLY A 76 19.45 -42.55 14.06
CA GLY A 76 20.51 -43.00 14.95
C GLY A 76 20.57 -44.52 15.09
N GLY A 77 21.48 -45.17 14.34
CA GLY A 77 21.71 -46.62 14.44
C GLY A 77 20.78 -47.48 13.58
N TRP A 78 19.97 -46.86 12.72
CA TRP A 78 19.11 -47.55 11.75
C TRP A 78 19.76 -47.55 10.36
N SER A 79 19.75 -48.69 9.66
CA SER A 79 20.30 -48.84 8.31
C SER A 79 19.51 -49.85 7.48
N GLY A 80 19.72 -49.83 6.16
CA GLY A 80 19.08 -50.71 5.18
C GLY A 80 18.04 -50.00 4.31
N GLU A 81 17.44 -50.74 3.39
CA GLU A 81 16.55 -50.18 2.35
C GLU A 81 15.36 -49.38 2.93
N ALA A 82 14.80 -49.83 4.06
CA ALA A 82 13.73 -49.10 4.73
C ALA A 82 14.20 -47.74 5.32
N HIS A 83 15.44 -47.68 5.81
CA HIS A 83 16.05 -46.43 6.27
C HIS A 83 16.26 -45.47 5.08
N ASP A 84 16.74 -45.98 3.94
CA ASP A 84 16.99 -45.15 2.76
C ASP A 84 15.69 -44.55 2.18
N ALA A 85 14.62 -45.34 2.15
CA ALA A 85 13.29 -44.86 1.77
C ALA A 85 12.77 -43.78 2.74
N PHE A 86 12.92 -44.00 4.05
CA PHE A 86 12.58 -43.00 5.06
C PHE A 86 13.40 -41.73 4.89
N ALA A 87 14.72 -41.83 4.73
CA ALA A 87 15.62 -40.70 4.57
C ALA A 87 15.27 -39.86 3.33
N ALA A 88 14.91 -40.51 2.22
CA ALA A 88 14.46 -39.82 1.02
C ALA A 88 13.16 -39.03 1.23
N SER A 89 12.14 -39.66 1.83
CA SER A 89 10.88 -38.98 2.18
C SER A 89 11.12 -37.87 3.21
N ALA A 90 12.04 -38.09 4.15
CA ALA A 90 12.35 -37.12 5.18
C ALA A 90 13.05 -35.88 4.59
N ALA A 91 13.96 -36.09 3.64
CA ALA A 91 14.61 -35.00 2.91
C ALA A 91 13.60 -34.19 2.09
N GLU A 92 12.66 -34.85 1.42
CA GLU A 92 11.62 -34.17 0.64
C GLU A 92 10.74 -33.28 1.53
N LEU A 93 10.26 -33.81 2.66
CA LEU A 93 9.45 -33.02 3.60
C LEU A 93 10.27 -31.89 4.23
N GLY A 94 11.55 -32.10 4.54
CA GLY A 94 12.45 -31.05 5.01
C GLY A 94 12.58 -29.91 3.99
N SER A 95 12.76 -30.24 2.71
CA SER A 95 12.79 -29.25 1.63
C SER A 95 11.48 -28.47 1.51
N ARG A 96 10.32 -29.13 1.71
CA ARG A 96 9.03 -28.44 1.72
C ARG A 96 8.92 -27.44 2.87
N TYR A 97 9.38 -27.80 4.08
CA TYR A 97 9.42 -26.85 5.20
C TYR A 97 10.28 -25.64 4.88
N ASP A 98 11.48 -25.84 4.30
CA ASP A 98 12.38 -24.75 3.96
C ASP A 98 11.79 -23.82 2.90
N ASN A 99 11.25 -24.38 1.82
CA ASN A 99 10.60 -23.62 0.76
C ASN A 99 9.39 -22.83 1.28
N THR A 100 8.56 -23.44 2.14
CA THR A 100 7.39 -22.76 2.73
C THR A 100 7.82 -21.66 3.69
N LEU A 101 8.85 -21.89 4.51
CA LEU A 101 9.41 -20.89 5.41
C LEU A 101 9.91 -19.68 4.61
N GLU A 102 10.74 -19.92 3.60
CA GLU A 102 11.30 -18.86 2.74
C GLU A 102 10.19 -18.02 2.09
N LYS A 103 9.19 -18.67 1.47
CA LYS A 103 8.05 -17.95 0.87
C LYS A 103 7.26 -17.14 1.89
N THR A 104 7.09 -17.66 3.10
CA THR A 104 6.36 -16.96 4.17
C THR A 104 7.13 -15.71 4.63
N GLU A 105 8.44 -15.80 4.79
CA GLU A 105 9.30 -14.66 5.12
C GLU A 105 9.32 -13.61 4.01
N GLN A 106 9.44 -14.05 2.75
CA GLN A 106 9.36 -13.16 1.58
C GLN A 106 8.01 -12.44 1.51
N THR A 107 6.91 -13.14 1.81
CA THR A 107 5.56 -12.55 1.84
C THR A 107 5.44 -11.48 2.93
N ALA A 108 5.93 -11.75 4.14
CA ALA A 108 5.92 -10.78 5.23
C ALA A 108 6.74 -9.52 4.86
N LYS A 109 7.93 -9.70 4.30
CA LYS A 109 8.77 -8.60 3.83
C LYS A 109 8.07 -7.77 2.75
N ALA A 110 7.55 -8.42 1.72
CA ALA A 110 6.87 -7.74 0.62
C ALA A 110 5.63 -6.96 1.10
N GLY A 111 4.89 -7.49 2.09
CA GLY A 111 3.79 -6.77 2.73
C GLY A 111 4.22 -5.46 3.38
N ARG A 112 5.36 -5.44 4.08
CA ARG A 112 5.91 -4.21 4.69
C ARG A 112 6.39 -3.21 3.64
N ASP A 113 7.08 -3.69 2.61
CA ASP A 113 7.57 -2.85 1.52
C ASP A 113 6.39 -2.18 0.79
N VAL A 114 5.31 -2.93 0.53
CA VAL A 114 4.08 -2.38 -0.06
C VAL A 114 3.40 -1.37 0.86
N ALA A 115 3.30 -1.64 2.16
CA ALA A 115 2.75 -0.67 3.10
C ALA A 115 3.54 0.65 3.11
N GLY A 116 4.89 0.57 3.13
CA GLY A 116 5.75 1.76 3.07
C GLY A 116 5.59 2.55 1.78
N ASN A 117 5.47 1.86 0.64
CA ASN A 117 5.22 2.50 -0.65
C ASN A 117 3.83 3.15 -0.72
N LEU A 118 2.79 2.50 -0.19
CA LEU A 118 1.44 3.06 -0.10
C LEU A 118 1.43 4.35 0.74
N ASP A 119 2.07 4.33 1.91
CA ASP A 119 2.19 5.49 2.80
C ASP A 119 2.94 6.65 2.10
N SER A 120 4.03 6.33 1.40
CA SER A 120 4.83 7.31 0.65
C SER A 120 4.02 7.94 -0.48
N LEU A 121 3.30 7.14 -1.27
CA LEU A 121 2.44 7.62 -2.35
C LEU A 121 1.32 8.50 -1.80
N ALA A 122 0.58 8.05 -0.79
CA ALA A 122 -0.51 8.81 -0.20
C ALA A 122 -0.04 10.13 0.44
N THR A 123 1.11 10.11 1.13
CA THR A 123 1.73 11.31 1.69
C THR A 123 2.17 12.29 0.60
N GLY A 124 2.82 11.80 -0.46
CA GLY A 124 3.25 12.61 -1.60
C GLY A 124 2.05 13.24 -2.33
N THR A 125 1.01 12.46 -2.65
CA THR A 125 -0.21 12.96 -3.28
C THR A 125 -0.92 14.00 -2.41
N ALA A 126 -0.98 13.79 -1.09
CA ALA A 126 -1.55 14.76 -0.16
C ALA A 126 -0.79 16.09 -0.18
N ALA A 127 0.55 16.05 -0.14
CA ALA A 127 1.41 17.23 -0.18
C ALA A 127 1.28 17.99 -1.51
N ASP A 128 1.32 17.28 -2.64
CA ASP A 128 1.14 17.85 -3.97
C ASP A 128 -0.22 18.54 -4.10
N ALA A 129 -1.30 17.89 -3.65
CA ALA A 129 -2.65 18.45 -3.72
C ALA A 129 -2.81 19.74 -2.90
N MET A 130 -2.24 19.79 -1.68
CA MET A 130 -2.24 21.00 -0.88
C MET A 130 -1.42 22.11 -1.53
N SER A 131 -0.26 21.80 -2.09
CA SER A 131 0.60 22.76 -2.80
C SER A 131 -0.10 23.37 -4.02
N ILE A 132 -0.75 22.53 -4.83
CA ILE A 132 -1.55 22.97 -5.98
C ILE A 132 -2.69 23.88 -5.53
N ALA A 133 -3.46 23.47 -4.51
CA ALA A 133 -4.57 24.25 -3.99
C ALA A 133 -4.14 25.63 -3.45
N ALA A 134 -3.04 25.69 -2.70
CA ALA A 134 -2.49 26.93 -2.19
C ALA A 134 -2.09 27.90 -3.32
N SER A 135 -1.57 27.39 -4.44
CA SER A 135 -1.13 28.21 -5.57
C SER A 135 -2.25 28.98 -6.29
N VAL A 136 -3.50 28.52 -6.16
CA VAL A 136 -4.68 29.10 -6.82
C VAL A 136 -5.68 29.72 -5.84
N GLY A 137 -5.28 29.95 -4.59
CA GLY A 137 -6.18 30.43 -3.54
C GLY A 137 -6.86 31.78 -3.86
N GLU A 138 -6.16 32.67 -4.57
CA GLU A 138 -6.73 33.96 -4.98
C GLU A 138 -7.82 33.81 -6.05
N GLN A 139 -7.56 33.01 -7.08
CA GLN A 139 -8.52 32.70 -8.15
C GLN A 139 -9.75 31.99 -7.60
N CYS A 140 -9.58 31.13 -6.58
CA CYS A 140 -10.70 30.52 -5.88
C CYS A 140 -11.59 31.57 -5.20
N ARG A 141 -10.99 32.58 -4.53
CA ARG A 141 -11.75 33.67 -3.91
C ARG A 141 -12.49 34.52 -4.94
N GLN A 142 -11.85 34.86 -6.05
CA GLN A 142 -12.48 35.57 -7.17
C GLN A 142 -13.72 34.82 -7.68
N VAL A 143 -13.57 33.53 -8.02
CA VAL A 143 -14.67 32.67 -8.47
C VAL A 143 -15.82 32.64 -7.46
N LEU A 144 -15.52 32.51 -6.17
CA LEU A 144 -16.53 32.44 -5.09
C LEU A 144 -17.20 33.78 -4.80
N SER A 145 -16.56 34.91 -5.10
CA SER A 145 -17.15 36.25 -4.99
C SER A 145 -18.14 36.56 -6.13
N GLY A 146 -18.17 35.73 -7.18
CA GLY A 146 -18.98 35.94 -8.38
C GLY A 146 -18.20 36.56 -9.55
N GLU A 147 -16.95 36.97 -9.33
CA GLU A 147 -16.00 37.44 -10.34
C GLU A 147 -15.45 36.26 -11.14
N ARG A 148 -16.29 35.74 -12.05
CA ARG A 148 -15.97 34.59 -12.90
C ARG A 148 -15.22 35.00 -14.16
N GLU A 149 -14.11 35.72 -13.97
CA GLU A 149 -13.22 36.02 -15.08
C GLU A 149 -12.69 34.72 -15.70
N PRO A 150 -12.56 34.64 -17.04
CA PRO A 150 -12.13 33.41 -17.70
C PRO A 150 -10.82 32.84 -17.16
N GLN A 151 -9.86 33.70 -16.81
CA GLN A 151 -8.56 33.30 -16.26
C GLN A 151 -8.67 32.63 -14.88
N ALA A 152 -9.52 33.16 -14.00
CA ALA A 152 -9.73 32.59 -12.67
C ALA A 152 -10.42 31.22 -12.75
N VAL A 153 -11.44 31.10 -13.62
CA VAL A 153 -12.14 29.84 -13.89
C VAL A 153 -11.21 28.79 -14.50
N GLU A 154 -10.35 29.19 -15.43
CA GLU A 154 -9.35 28.31 -16.04
C GLU A 154 -8.32 27.81 -15.03
N ALA A 155 -7.79 28.69 -14.18
CA ALA A 155 -6.84 28.32 -13.14
C ALA A 155 -7.41 27.30 -12.14
N VAL A 156 -8.65 27.51 -11.68
CA VAL A 156 -9.35 26.56 -10.78
C VAL A 156 -9.56 25.22 -11.48
N ASN A 157 -9.98 25.22 -12.74
CA ASN A 157 -10.16 23.98 -13.51
C ASN A 157 -8.85 23.22 -13.71
N GLU A 158 -7.77 23.91 -14.05
CA GLU A 158 -6.48 23.24 -14.27
C GLU A 158 -5.90 22.69 -12.96
N ALA A 159 -6.03 23.42 -11.85
CA ALA A 159 -5.64 22.91 -10.53
C ALA A 159 -6.41 21.62 -10.17
N CYS A 160 -7.72 21.58 -10.38
CA CYS A 160 -8.51 20.37 -10.12
C CYS A 160 -8.07 19.21 -11.03
N ARG A 161 -7.83 19.47 -12.32
CA ARG A 161 -7.34 18.47 -13.27
C ARG A 161 -5.95 17.96 -12.90
N GLU A 162 -5.05 18.83 -12.47
CA GLU A 162 -3.71 18.45 -12.05
C GLU A 162 -3.76 17.51 -10.84
N ILE A 163 -4.58 17.83 -9.82
CA ILE A 163 -4.78 16.94 -8.67
C ILE A 163 -5.34 15.59 -9.10
N VAL A 164 -6.35 15.57 -9.98
CA VAL A 164 -6.91 14.31 -10.52
C VAL A 164 -5.84 13.49 -11.24
N LYS A 165 -5.02 14.13 -12.10
CA LYS A 165 -3.91 13.45 -12.81
C LYS A 165 -2.88 12.88 -11.83
N ARG A 166 -2.52 13.62 -10.77
CA ARG A 166 -1.60 13.16 -9.73
C ARG A 166 -2.13 11.92 -9.02
N VAL A 167 -3.39 11.96 -8.61
CA VAL A 167 -4.07 10.80 -8.01
C VAL A 167 -4.04 9.61 -8.96
N GLN A 168 -4.43 9.79 -10.22
CA GLN A 168 -4.44 8.71 -11.21
C GLN A 168 -3.05 8.09 -11.42
N SER A 169 -2.00 8.92 -11.50
CA SER A 169 -0.62 8.45 -11.61
C SER A 169 -0.23 7.60 -10.41
N SER A 170 -0.54 8.06 -9.20
CA SER A 170 -0.22 7.33 -7.97
C SER A 170 -1.02 6.02 -7.87
N VAL A 171 -2.30 6.00 -8.28
CA VAL A 171 -3.12 4.76 -8.31
C VAL A 171 -2.54 3.75 -9.29
N ALA A 172 -2.06 4.20 -10.45
CA ALA A 172 -1.39 3.32 -11.42
C ALA A 172 -0.13 2.67 -10.81
N SER A 173 0.69 3.43 -10.08
CA SER A 173 1.86 2.90 -9.37
C SER A 173 1.50 1.85 -8.30
N VAL A 174 0.33 1.98 -7.65
CA VAL A 174 -0.17 0.93 -6.75
C VAL A 174 -0.47 -0.38 -7.50
N GLY A 175 -1.00 -0.29 -8.72
CA GLY A 175 -1.24 -1.46 -9.57
C GLY A 175 0.04 -2.24 -9.90
N GLU A 176 1.16 -1.53 -10.12
CA GLU A 176 2.47 -2.14 -10.37
C GLU A 176 3.03 -2.86 -9.13
N LEU A 177 2.80 -2.31 -7.93
CA LEU A 177 3.16 -2.96 -6.66
C LEU A 177 2.38 -4.26 -6.45
N ALA A 178 1.09 -4.27 -6.77
CA ALA A 178 0.25 -5.47 -6.66
C ALA A 178 0.71 -6.60 -7.61
N ALA A 179 1.19 -6.25 -8.81
CA ALA A 179 1.75 -7.22 -9.74
C ALA A 179 3.03 -7.89 -9.20
N THR A 180 3.85 -7.13 -8.45
CA THR A 180 5.07 -7.66 -7.81
C THR A 180 4.75 -8.65 -6.69
N LEU A 181 3.74 -8.36 -5.85
CA LEU A 181 3.26 -9.30 -4.84
C LEU A 181 2.72 -10.59 -5.45
N SER A 182 1.98 -10.48 -6.56
CA SER A 182 1.40 -11.64 -7.25
C SER A 182 2.44 -12.59 -7.85
N ALA A 183 3.68 -12.12 -8.05
CA ALA A 183 4.78 -12.95 -8.54
C ALA A 183 5.49 -13.76 -7.43
N ILE A 184 5.23 -13.45 -6.15
CA ILE A 184 5.83 -14.14 -4.99
C ILE A 184 5.00 -15.38 -4.60
N GLY A 185 3.68 -15.35 -4.82
CA GLY A 185 2.74 -16.46 -4.54
C GLY A 185 2.81 -17.57 -5.57
#